data_AF-A0A4Q1T9R4-F1
#
_entry.id   AF-A0A4Q1T9R4-F1
#
_cell.length_a   1.000
_cell.length_b   1.000
_cell.length_c   1.000
_cell.angle_alpha   90.00
_cell.angle_beta   90.00
_cell.angle_gamma   90.00
#
_symmetry.space_group_name_H-M   'P 1'
#
loop_
_entity.id
_entity.type
_entity.pdbx_description
1 polymer ?
#
loop_
_entity_poly.entity_id
_entity_poly.type
_entity_poly.pdbx_seq_one_letter_code
_entity_poly.pdbx_strand_id
1 'polypeptide(L)'
;MAIRVEGRGMKITKETKKTKKVRVGGPYLDSETYSKIKRLSRCLDTGIPTILEEMAVLLLNNPSWLTYIQDKYGIGSDDIFRIVPILEEGKLKY
;
A
#
# COMPACT_ATOMS: atom_id res chain seq x y z
N MET A 1 49.46 -39.76 25.40
CA MET A 1 48.10 -39.62 25.95
C MET A 1 47.29 -38.81 24.96
N ALA A 2 46.43 -39.45 24.17
CA ALA A 2 45.76 -38.82 23.03
C ALA A 2 44.45 -38.17 23.49
N ILE A 3 44.33 -36.85 23.33
CA ILE A 3 43.10 -36.10 23.61
C ILE A 3 42.21 -36.20 22.37
N ARG A 4 41.19 -37.06 22.42
CA ARG A 4 40.10 -37.09 21.43
C ARG A 4 39.18 -35.89 21.71
N VAL A 5 39.18 -34.91 20.82
CA VAL A 5 38.18 -33.84 20.82
C VAL A 5 36.96 -34.35 20.06
N GLU A 6 35.95 -34.79 20.80
CA GLU A 6 34.66 -35.19 20.23
C GLU A 6 33.98 -33.96 19.60
N GLY A 7 33.80 -34.01 18.28
CA GLY A 7 33.04 -33.03 17.54
C GLY A 7 31.57 -33.04 17.99
N ARG A 8 31.21 -32.14 18.91
CA ARG A 8 29.80 -31.83 19.17
C ARG A 8 29.28 -31.05 17.97
N GLY A 9 28.35 -31.68 17.24
CA GLY A 9 27.71 -31.15 16.05
C GLY A 9 27.31 -29.69 16.22
N MET A 10 28.01 -28.83 15.48
CA MET A 10 27.66 -27.43 15.34
C MET A 10 26.34 -27.37 14.59
N LYS A 11 25.22 -27.15 15.31
CA LYS A 11 23.94 -26.85 14.67
C LYS A 11 24.11 -25.50 13.98
N ILE A 12 24.28 -25.52 12.66
CA ILE A 12 24.11 -24.34 11.81
C ILE A 12 22.63 -23.97 11.93
N THR A 13 22.29 -23.13 12.90
CA THR A 13 21.00 -22.48 12.94
C THR A 13 20.99 -21.56 11.72
N LYS A 14 20.38 -22.00 10.61
CA LYS A 14 20.05 -21.10 9.51
C LYS A 14 19.21 -20.01 10.14
N GLU A 15 19.79 -18.83 10.34
CA GLU A 15 19.07 -17.62 10.61
C GLU A 15 18.11 -17.43 9.44
N THR A 16 16.92 -17.97 9.62
CA THR A 16 15.82 -17.67 8.75
C THR A 16 15.53 -16.22 9.11
N LYS A 17 16.12 -15.27 8.36
CA LYS A 17 15.60 -13.91 8.28
C LYS A 17 14.18 -14.03 7.77
N LYS A 18 13.26 -14.41 8.66
CA LYS A 18 11.86 -14.06 8.56
C LYS A 18 11.89 -12.55 8.72
N THR A 19 12.13 -11.86 7.62
CA THR A 19 11.67 -10.48 7.46
C THR A 19 10.19 -10.61 7.76
N LYS A 20 9.80 -10.29 9.00
CA LYS A 20 8.39 -10.16 9.34
C LYS A 20 7.92 -9.13 8.35
N LYS A 21 7.17 -9.56 7.32
CA LYS A 21 6.46 -8.63 6.45
C LYS A 21 5.68 -7.78 7.44
N VAL A 22 6.11 -6.54 7.61
CA VAL A 22 5.37 -5.58 8.42
C VAL A 22 4.03 -5.59 7.73
N ARG A 23 3.03 -6.21 8.37
CA ARG A 23 1.65 -6.00 7.96
C ARG A 23 1.44 -4.54 8.31
N VAL A 24 1.78 -3.66 7.37
CA VAL A 24 1.24 -2.30 7.33
C VAL A 24 -0.25 -2.57 7.47
N GLY A 25 -0.80 -2.21 8.64
CA GLY A 25 -2.20 -2.47 8.93
C GLY A 25 -2.99 -2.00 7.73
N GLY A 26 -3.82 -2.88 7.17
CA GLY A 26 -4.66 -2.50 6.04
C GLY A 26 -5.39 -1.20 6.39
N PRO A 27 -5.68 -0.34 5.40
CA PRO A 27 -6.39 0.90 5.67
C PRO A 27 -7.62 0.61 6.53
N TYR A 28 -7.88 1.47 7.51
CA TYR A 28 -9.08 1.39 8.35
C TYR A 28 -10.30 1.67 7.48
N LEU A 29 -10.77 0.62 6.80
CA LEU A 29 -11.94 0.62 5.96
C LEU A 29 -13.11 0.11 6.77
N ASP A 30 -14.27 0.72 6.57
CA ASP A 30 -15.51 0.17 7.09
C ASP A 30 -15.77 -1.24 6.51
N SER A 31 -16.47 -2.07 7.27
CA SER A 31 -16.74 -3.49 6.97
C SER A 31 -17.41 -3.67 5.61
N GLU A 32 -18.34 -2.77 5.25
CA GLU A 32 -19.02 -2.82 3.97
C GLU A 32 -18.05 -2.58 2.80
N THR A 33 -17.21 -1.55 2.92
CA THR A 33 -16.20 -1.19 1.92
C THR A 33 -15.18 -2.31 1.74
N TYR A 34 -14.71 -2.88 2.84
CA TYR A 34 -13.79 -4.02 2.81
C TYR A 34 -14.40 -5.24 2.12
N SER A 35 -15.69 -5.53 2.36
CA SER A 35 -16.42 -6.62 1.71
C SER A 35 -16.51 -6.43 0.19
N LYS A 36 -16.79 -5.21 -0.28
CA LYS A 36 -16.82 -4.87 -1.71
C LYS A 36 -15.45 -5.10 -2.37
N ILE A 37 -14.38 -4.60 -1.76
CA ILE A 37 -13.02 -4.75 -2.29
C ILE A 37 -12.59 -6.23 -2.29
N LYS A 38 -12.92 -6.99 -1.25
CA LYS A 38 -12.64 -8.43 -1.18
C LYS A 38 -13.38 -9.23 -2.25
N ARG A 39 -14.60 -8.83 -2.62
CA ARG A 39 -15.33 -9.46 -3.74
C ARG A 39 -14.66 -9.12 -5.07
N LEU A 40 -14.26 -7.87 -5.26
CA LEU A 40 -13.53 -7.44 -6.45
C LEU A 40 -12.19 -8.16 -6.59
N SER A 41 -11.45 -8.33 -5.50
CA SER A 41 -10.17 -9.05 -5.49
C SER A 41 -10.30 -10.50 -5.91
N ARG A 42 -11.41 -11.15 -5.52
CA ARG A 42 -11.74 -12.51 -5.97
C ARG A 42 -12.15 -12.55 -7.43
N CYS A 43 -12.82 -11.53 -7.93
CA CYS A 43 -13.26 -11.45 -9.32
C CYS A 43 -12.08 -11.26 -10.29
N LEU A 44 -11.08 -10.48 -9.87
CA LEU A 44 -9.91 -10.14 -10.69
C LEU A 44 -8.70 -11.05 -10.42
N ASP A 45 -8.86 -12.07 -9.58
CA ASP A 45 -7.80 -12.98 -9.11
C ASP A 45 -6.52 -12.26 -8.67
N THR A 46 -6.69 -11.18 -7.89
CA THR A 46 -5.60 -10.31 -7.45
C THR A 46 -5.70 -9.98 -5.96
N GLY A 47 -4.63 -9.40 -5.41
CA GLY A 47 -4.56 -8.98 -4.01
C GLY A 47 -5.35 -7.71 -3.72
N ILE A 48 -5.95 -7.63 -2.53
CA ILE A 48 -6.58 -6.39 -2.01
C ILE A 48 -5.61 -5.19 -2.07
N PRO A 49 -4.31 -5.32 -1.70
CA PRO A 49 -3.38 -4.19 -1.79
C PRO A 49 -3.20 -3.67 -3.22
N THR A 50 -3.16 -4.58 -4.20
CA THR A 50 -3.00 -4.22 -5.62
C THR A 50 -4.20 -3.44 -6.14
N ILE A 51 -5.42 -3.85 -5.78
CA ILE A 51 -6.63 -3.09 -6.14
C ILE A 51 -6.63 -1.71 -5.49
N LEU A 52 -6.24 -1.61 -4.22
CA LEU A 52 -6.17 -0.32 -3.54
C LEU A 52 -5.16 0.62 -4.19
N GLU A 53 -4.02 0.08 -4.61
CA GLU A 53 -2.99 0.82 -5.35
C GLU A 53 -3.54 1.33 -6.69
N GLU A 54 -4.16 0.46 -7.49
CA GLU A 54 -4.76 0.88 -8.77
C GLU A 54 -5.88 1.91 -8.59
N MET A 55 -6.75 1.70 -7.59
CA MET A 55 -7.81 2.67 -7.27
C MET A 55 -7.22 4.03 -6.85
N ALA A 56 -6.15 4.04 -6.07
CA ALA A 56 -5.48 5.27 -5.67
C ALA A 56 -4.87 5.99 -6.89
N VAL A 57 -4.19 5.27 -7.78
CA VAL A 57 -3.64 5.82 -9.03
C VAL A 57 -4.76 6.41 -9.89
N LEU A 58 -5.87 5.70 -10.07
CA LEU A 58 -7.01 6.19 -10.83
C LEU A 58 -7.63 7.43 -10.18
N LEU A 59 -7.87 7.42 -8.87
CA LEU A 59 -8.47 8.55 -8.16
C LEU A 59 -7.60 9.80 -8.21
N LEU A 60 -6.29 9.65 -7.99
CA LEU A 60 -5.36 10.77 -8.05
C LEU A 60 -5.27 11.31 -9.48
N ASN A 61 -5.20 10.45 -10.50
CA ASN A 61 -5.18 10.86 -11.91
C ASN A 61 -6.49 11.42 -12.47
N ASN A 62 -7.51 11.65 -11.63
CA ASN A 62 -8.75 12.27 -12.04
C ASN A 62 -8.96 13.60 -11.27
N PRO A 63 -8.80 14.76 -11.93
CA PRO A 63 -8.95 16.09 -11.31
C PRO A 63 -10.26 16.30 -10.55
N SER A 64 -11.35 15.72 -11.06
CA SER A 64 -12.67 15.80 -10.45
C SER A 64 -12.71 15.15 -9.07
N TRP A 65 -12.07 13.98 -8.90
CA TRP A 65 -12.00 13.28 -7.63
C TRP A 65 -11.08 13.99 -6.64
N LEU A 66 -9.94 14.49 -7.09
CA LEU A 66 -9.06 15.33 -6.27
C LEU A 66 -9.77 16.57 -5.75
N THR A 67 -10.47 17.29 -6.63
CA THR A 67 -11.24 18.48 -6.27
C THR A 67 -12.32 18.12 -5.25
N TYR A 68 -13.12 17.08 -5.52
CA TYR A 68 -14.17 16.60 -4.62
C TYR A 68 -13.63 16.24 -3.22
N ILE A 69 -12.51 15.52 -3.15
CA ILE A 69 -11.92 15.11 -1.87
C ILE A 69 -11.44 16.35 -1.10
N GLN A 70 -10.73 17.26 -1.76
CA GLN A 70 -10.22 18.47 -1.13
C GLN A 70 -11.35 19.35 -0.60
N ASP A 71 -12.41 19.53 -1.38
CA ASP A 71 -13.59 20.32 -0.98
C ASP A 71 -14.35 19.63 0.17
N LYS A 72 -14.46 18.30 0.15
CA LYS A 72 -15.10 17.52 1.25
C LYS A 72 -14.38 17.71 2.58
N TYR A 73 -13.07 17.92 2.57
CA TYR A 73 -12.28 18.20 3.77
C TYR A 73 -12.06 19.70 4.02
N GLY A 74 -12.73 20.58 3.26
CA GLY A 74 -12.69 22.03 3.48
C GLY A 74 -11.37 22.69 3.08
N ILE A 75 -10.55 22.04 2.26
CA ILE A 75 -9.32 22.62 1.72
C ILE A 75 -9.73 23.66 0.68
N GLY A 76 -9.62 24.94 1.00
CA GLY A 76 -10.00 26.04 0.10
C GLY A 76 -8.97 26.28 -1.01
N SER A 77 -9.33 27.09 -2.01
CA SER A 77 -8.41 27.50 -3.08
C SER A 77 -7.16 28.25 -2.59
N ASP A 78 -7.24 28.82 -1.38
CA ASP A 78 -6.16 29.58 -0.75
C ASP A 78 -5.23 28.69 0.10
N ASP A 79 -5.51 27.39 0.21
CA ASP A 79 -4.68 26.47 0.97
C ASP A 79 -3.41 26.11 0.18
N ILE A 80 -2.25 26.31 0.82
CA ILE A 80 -0.92 26.08 0.24
C ILE A 80 -0.72 24.60 -0.13
N PHE A 81 -1.43 23.69 0.56
CA PHE A 81 -1.37 22.26 0.29
C PHE A 81 -2.44 21.78 -0.68
N ARG A 82 -3.25 22.68 -1.26
CA ARG A 82 -4.21 22.31 -2.28
C ARG A 82 -3.47 21.81 -3.51
N ILE A 83 -3.73 20.57 -3.86
CA ILE A 83 -3.26 19.91 -5.07
C ILE A 83 -4.06 20.46 -6.25
N VAL A 84 -3.39 21.21 -7.12
CA VAL A 84 -3.95 21.75 -8.35
C VAL A 84 -3.45 20.90 -9.53
N PRO A 85 -4.31 20.11 -10.17
CA PRO A 85 -3.90 19.33 -11.35
C PRO A 85 -3.58 20.27 -12.51
N ILE A 86 -2.32 20.31 -12.93
CA ILE A 86 -1.86 21.03 -14.11
C ILE A 86 -1.73 20.03 -15.26
N LEU A 87 -2.40 20.30 -16.37
CA LEU A 87 -2.35 19.45 -17.56
C LEU A 87 -1.24 19.96 -18.47
N GLU A 88 -0.02 19.45 -18.27
CA GLU A 88 1.13 19.73 -19.14
C GLU A 88 1.33 18.59 -20.14
N GLU A 89 1.38 18.91 -21.43
CA GLU A 89 1.65 17.94 -22.51
C GLU A 89 0.73 16.71 -22.50
N GLY A 90 -0.53 16.87 -22.08
CA GLY A 90 -1.50 15.78 -21.99
C GLY A 90 -1.29 14.85 -20.79
N LYS A 91 -0.36 15.16 -19.88
CA LYS A 91 -0.14 14.44 -18.63
C LYS A 91 -0.53 15.31 -17.44
N LEU A 92 -1.18 14.68 -16.45
CA LEU A 92 -1.51 15.31 -15.19
C LEU A 92 -0.26 15.41 -14.32
N LYS A 93 0.15 16.65 -14.04
CA LYS A 93 1.16 16.99 -13.04
C LYS A 93 0.48 17.65 -11.83
N TYR A 94 1.10 17.51 -10.67
CA TYR A 94 0.65 18.04 -9.37
C TYR A 94 1.75 18.90 -8.77
#